data_AF-A0A235BPU6-F1
#
_entry.id   AF-A0A235BPU6-F1
#
_cell.length_a   1.000
_cell.length_b   1.000
_cell.length_c   1.000
_cell.angle_alpha   90.00
_cell.angle_beta   90.00
_cell.angle_gamma   90.00
#
_symmetry.space_group_name_H-M   'P 1'
#
loop_
_entity.id
_entity.type
_entity.pdbx_description
1 polymer ?
#
loop_
_entity_poly.entity_id
_entity_poly.type
_entity_poly.pdbx_seq_one_letter_code
_entity_poly.pdbx_strand_id
1 'polypeptide(L)'
;MYRLFAKIKEMKKAGVRGDGNFRVYTFSLKVRIKGIIPKDPKPPTHIKGKTLWITREYPHPFEPKPGDELVLSPDELHNILPDASGDIYREGFKEIVLKNEWMSVTIYPHLGARLGSLVYKGRDYFARVLEYCKKGWAITGGIFDLIDDDFPGTLWNGEFKEQKTSVRHCTLRYDKKGLEIVKNFSLHRALPLLTEITRITVKRKKDIVYSKCMPVNIKNPKTTLFVPTEEKLEHRIYQKTLTFNPWHPFDFYGLKLGSFLVGDNKGGLLYAAAPEKTKFLRARYSLASYKIYPVAGRKELKKGESFTHGCIYAVGDEYRVTNESITLRANIPHKSIFLVRGTAKFDGRGQWNDADIQLKPLEIEEVGKLWVCLNQ
;
A
#
# COMPACT_ATOMS: atom_id res chain seq x y z
N MET A 1 -0.87 -12.28 12.35
CA MET A 1 -0.86 -13.69 11.93
C MET A 1 0.57 -13.82 11.98
N TYR A 2 0.93 -14.66 12.88
CA TYR A 2 1.81 -15.68 12.43
C TYR A 2 1.29 -16.37 11.16
N ARG A 3 2.00 -16.28 10.04
CA ARG A 3 1.90 -17.35 9.04
C ARG A 3 2.65 -18.55 9.57
N LEU A 4 2.15 -19.76 9.31
CA LEU A 4 2.89 -20.94 9.69
C LEU A 4 4.06 -21.11 8.74
N PHE A 5 5.25 -21.06 9.34
CA PHE A 5 6.48 -21.43 8.68
C PHE A 5 6.61 -22.94 8.79
N ALA A 6 6.77 -23.61 7.67
CA ALA A 6 6.78 -25.06 7.61
C ALA A 6 7.91 -25.57 6.71
N LYS A 7 8.41 -26.76 7.04
CA LYS A 7 9.43 -27.46 6.27
C LYS A 7 8.78 -28.61 5.51
N ILE A 8 9.05 -28.71 4.21
CA ILE A 8 8.58 -29.82 3.38
C ILE A 8 9.30 -31.08 3.84
N LYS A 9 8.50 -32.11 4.13
CA LYS A 9 8.97 -33.44 4.54
C LYS A 9 8.89 -34.42 3.39
N GLU A 10 7.76 -34.43 2.69
CA GLU A 10 7.48 -35.34 1.59
C GLU A 10 6.69 -34.56 0.52
N MET A 11 6.79 -35.01 -0.72
CA MET A 11 6.03 -34.45 -1.84
C MET A 11 5.53 -35.57 -2.75
N LYS A 12 4.34 -35.40 -3.30
CA LYS A 12 3.73 -36.26 -4.30
C LYS A 12 3.23 -35.41 -5.44
N LYS A 13 3.62 -35.73 -6.68
CA LYS A 13 3.09 -35.08 -7.86
C LYS A 13 1.63 -35.52 -8.06
N ALA A 14 0.71 -34.57 -8.06
CA ALA A 14 -0.73 -34.81 -8.13
C ALA A 14 -1.30 -34.52 -9.53
N GLY A 15 -0.64 -33.66 -10.32
CA GLY A 15 -1.13 -33.30 -11.65
C GLY A 15 -0.16 -32.46 -12.47
N VAL A 16 -0.51 -32.25 -13.73
CA VAL A 16 0.18 -31.33 -14.64
C VAL A 16 -0.85 -30.59 -15.48
N ARG A 17 -0.64 -29.29 -15.66
CA ARG A 17 -1.39 -28.45 -16.60
C ARG A 17 -0.43 -27.63 -17.45
N GLY A 18 -0.73 -27.49 -18.73
CA GLY A 18 -0.08 -26.49 -19.59
C GLY A 18 -0.71 -25.13 -19.37
N ASP A 19 0.10 -24.09 -19.15
CA ASP A 19 -0.37 -22.70 -19.03
C ASP A 19 0.52 -21.79 -19.90
N GLY A 20 0.12 -21.63 -21.17
CA GLY A 20 0.93 -20.97 -22.19
C GLY A 20 2.27 -21.68 -22.42
N ASN A 21 3.38 -20.98 -22.19
CA ASN A 21 4.75 -21.46 -22.44
C ASN A 21 5.36 -22.30 -21.30
N PHE A 22 4.61 -22.60 -20.23
CA PHE A 22 5.14 -23.35 -19.08
C PHE A 22 4.28 -24.57 -18.74
N ARG A 23 4.96 -25.60 -18.19
CA ARG A 23 4.29 -26.70 -17.49
C ARG A 23 4.18 -26.33 -16.02
N VAL A 24 2.95 -26.34 -15.52
CA VAL A 24 2.64 -26.16 -14.10
C VAL A 24 2.33 -27.54 -13.52
N TYR A 25 3.01 -27.88 -12.42
CA TYR A 25 2.80 -29.14 -11.72
C TYR A 25 2.09 -28.90 -10.40
N THR A 26 1.03 -29.66 -10.17
CA THR A 26 0.34 -29.69 -8.88
C THR A 26 1.04 -30.72 -8.00
N PHE A 27 1.44 -30.30 -6.79
CA PHE A 27 2.05 -31.15 -5.78
C PHE A 27 1.19 -31.20 -4.52
N SER A 28 1.06 -32.39 -3.95
CA SER A 28 0.64 -32.60 -2.58
C SER A 28 1.89 -32.67 -1.70
N LEU A 29 2.03 -31.74 -0.76
CA LEU A 29 3.21 -31.56 0.08
C LEU A 29 2.87 -31.88 1.54
N LYS A 30 3.62 -32.79 2.15
CA LYS A 30 3.57 -33.01 3.60
C LYS A 30 4.52 -32.03 4.26
N VAL A 31 3.99 -31.14 5.09
CA VAL A 31 4.75 -30.04 5.68
C VAL A 31 4.71 -30.12 7.20
N ARG A 32 5.86 -29.94 7.85
CA ARG A 32 5.96 -29.85 9.31
C ARG A 32 6.08 -28.40 9.74
N ILE A 33 5.15 -27.93 10.56
CA ILE A 33 5.15 -26.56 11.08
C ILE A 33 6.33 -26.38 12.02
N LYS A 34 7.23 -25.47 11.66
CA LYS A 34 8.42 -25.09 12.41
C LYS A 34 8.13 -23.97 13.41
N GLY A 35 7.15 -23.13 13.08
CA GLY A 35 6.75 -22.01 13.89
C GLY A 35 6.00 -21.00 13.06
N ILE A 36 6.30 -19.73 13.28
CA ILE A 36 5.46 -18.64 12.87
C ILE A 36 6.25 -17.46 12.34
N ILE A 37 5.63 -16.69 11.44
CA ILE A 37 6.20 -15.45 10.89
C ILE A 37 5.16 -14.34 11.01
N PRO A 38 5.43 -13.23 11.72
CA PRO A 38 6.66 -12.95 12.48
C PRO A 38 6.77 -13.82 13.76
N LYS A 39 7.96 -13.88 14.37
CA LYS A 39 8.26 -14.72 15.55
C LYS A 39 7.58 -14.25 16.85
N ASP A 40 7.15 -12.99 16.92
CA ASP A 40 6.49 -12.35 18.07
C ASP A 40 5.08 -11.90 17.66
N PRO A 41 4.16 -12.86 17.52
CA PRO A 41 3.34 -13.26 18.69
C PRO A 41 3.63 -14.71 19.11
N LYS A 42 3.23 -15.17 20.30
CA LYS A 42 3.39 -16.61 20.63
C LYS A 42 2.43 -17.47 19.76
N PRO A 43 2.88 -18.58 19.15
CA PRO A 43 1.98 -19.48 18.42
C PRO A 43 0.96 -20.10 19.37
N PRO A 44 -0.26 -20.42 18.92
CA PRO A 44 -1.18 -21.25 19.70
C PRO A 44 -0.49 -22.54 20.13
N THR A 45 -0.73 -22.94 21.38
CA THR A 45 0.02 -23.96 22.15
C THR A 45 0.09 -25.35 21.50
N HIS A 46 -0.64 -25.60 20.41
CA HIS A 46 -0.76 -26.91 19.78
C HIS A 46 -0.30 -26.98 18.31
N ILE A 47 0.28 -25.91 17.74
CA ILE A 47 0.52 -25.85 16.29
C ILE A 47 1.96 -26.18 15.90
N LYS A 48 2.93 -25.79 16.73
CA LYS A 48 4.34 -26.03 16.46
C LYS A 48 4.63 -27.54 16.45
N GLY A 49 5.28 -28.02 15.40
CA GLY A 49 5.63 -29.43 15.24
C GLY A 49 4.56 -30.28 14.54
N LYS A 50 3.31 -29.80 14.42
CA LYS A 50 2.26 -30.49 13.66
C LYS A 50 2.66 -30.66 12.21
N THR A 51 2.22 -31.77 11.62
CA THR A 51 2.46 -32.11 10.22
C THR A 51 1.12 -32.24 9.50
N LEU A 52 1.01 -31.67 8.30
CA LEU A 52 -0.20 -31.73 7.50
C LEU A 52 0.13 -31.82 6.01
N TRP A 53 -0.87 -32.19 5.21
CA TRP A 53 -0.78 -32.16 3.76
C TRP A 53 -1.39 -30.86 3.22
N ILE A 54 -0.70 -30.22 2.28
CA ILE A 54 -1.17 -29.05 1.53
C ILE A 54 -1.00 -29.30 0.03
N THR A 55 -1.82 -28.66 -0.79
CA THR A 55 -1.73 -28.78 -2.25
C THR A 55 -1.32 -27.45 -2.86
N ARG A 56 -0.29 -27.47 -3.71
CA ARG A 56 0.26 -26.26 -4.35
C ARG A 56 0.68 -26.53 -5.79
N GLU A 57 0.63 -25.48 -6.58
CA GLU A 57 1.08 -25.49 -7.97
C GLU A 57 2.42 -24.78 -8.10
N TYR A 58 3.33 -25.37 -8.88
CA TYR A 58 4.65 -24.82 -9.14
C TYR A 58 4.96 -24.88 -10.64
N PRO A 59 5.50 -23.79 -11.23
CA PRO A 59 5.99 -23.83 -12.59
C PRO A 59 7.32 -24.59 -12.68
N HIS A 60 7.52 -25.38 -13.73
CA HIS A 60 8.82 -25.98 -14.04
C HIS A 60 9.86 -24.90 -14.41
N PRO A 61 11.13 -24.94 -13.94
CA PRO A 61 11.77 -25.94 -13.07
C PRO A 61 11.85 -25.52 -11.59
N PHE A 62 10.89 -24.72 -11.11
CA PHE A 62 10.86 -24.17 -9.76
C PHE A 62 10.08 -25.05 -8.77
N GLU A 63 9.99 -26.35 -9.03
CA GLU A 63 9.36 -27.28 -8.11
C GLU A 63 10.15 -27.34 -6.80
N PRO A 64 9.46 -27.38 -5.64
CA PRO A 64 10.13 -27.45 -4.36
C PRO A 64 10.73 -28.83 -4.14
N LYS A 65 11.68 -28.94 -3.21
CA LYS A 65 12.31 -30.21 -2.80
C LYS A 65 11.99 -30.54 -1.34
N PRO A 66 12.02 -31.83 -0.94
CA PRO A 66 12.02 -32.19 0.47
C PRO A 66 13.19 -31.51 1.18
N GLY A 67 12.92 -30.84 2.28
CA GLY A 67 13.91 -30.02 2.96
C GLY A 67 13.69 -28.52 2.82
N ASP A 68 13.04 -28.07 1.76
CA ASP A 68 12.74 -26.66 1.54
C ASP A 68 11.74 -26.13 2.56
N GLU A 69 11.82 -24.83 2.79
CA GLU A 69 10.98 -24.13 3.74
C GLU A 69 9.97 -23.26 3.00
N LEU A 70 8.72 -23.30 3.46
CA LEU A 70 7.62 -22.55 2.89
C LEU A 70 6.78 -21.90 3.97
N VAL A 71 6.02 -20.91 3.55
CA VAL A 71 5.08 -20.20 4.41
C VAL A 71 3.68 -20.57 3.96
N LEU A 72 2.85 -21.06 4.88
CA LEU A 72 1.48 -21.46 4.56
C LEU A 72 0.67 -20.27 4.03
N SER A 73 -0.20 -20.55 3.07
CA SER A 73 -1.15 -19.58 2.53
C SER A 73 -2.24 -19.30 3.57
N PRO A 74 -2.96 -18.17 3.46
CA PRO A 74 -4.07 -17.87 4.34
C PRO A 74 -5.17 -18.95 4.33
N ASP A 75 -5.46 -19.53 3.16
CA ASP A 75 -6.49 -20.55 3.01
C ASP A 75 -6.04 -21.88 3.63
N GLU A 76 -4.77 -22.25 3.44
CA GLU A 76 -4.16 -23.40 4.11
C GLU A 76 -4.17 -23.23 5.64
N LEU A 77 -3.97 -22.01 6.14
CA LEU A 77 -4.01 -21.70 7.57
C LEU A 77 -5.44 -21.71 8.13
N HIS A 78 -6.41 -21.20 7.38
CA HIS A 78 -7.82 -21.24 7.77
C HIS A 78 -8.34 -22.67 7.91
N ASN A 79 -7.92 -23.58 7.01
CA ASN A 79 -8.23 -25.00 7.10
C ASN A 79 -7.65 -25.69 8.36
N ILE A 80 -6.62 -25.09 8.98
CA ILE A 80 -5.99 -25.60 10.22
C ILE A 80 -6.58 -24.92 11.46
N LEU A 81 -7.06 -23.68 11.34
CA LEU A 81 -7.59 -22.85 12.44
C LEU A 81 -8.87 -22.11 11.99
N PRO A 82 -10.04 -22.76 12.05
CA PRO A 82 -11.31 -22.17 11.59
C PRO A 82 -11.82 -21.04 12.50
N ASP A 83 -11.61 -21.13 13.81
CA ASP A 83 -12.18 -20.26 14.86
C ASP A 83 -11.55 -18.86 14.97
N ALA A 84 -10.76 -18.43 13.98
CA ALA A 84 -10.15 -17.10 13.93
C ALA A 84 -11.06 -16.03 13.25
N SER A 85 -12.39 -16.18 13.37
CA SER A 85 -13.40 -15.37 12.65
C SER A 85 -13.94 -14.21 13.49
N GLY A 86 -13.33 -13.03 13.30
CA GLY A 86 -13.85 -11.71 13.70
C GLY A 86 -13.19 -10.63 12.84
N ASP A 87 -13.58 -9.35 12.99
CA ASP A 87 -12.96 -8.15 12.36
C ASP A 87 -11.50 -7.97 12.79
N ILE A 88 -10.69 -8.88 12.29
CA ILE A 88 -9.36 -9.19 12.68
C ILE A 88 -8.66 -9.41 11.35
N TYR A 89 -7.51 -8.77 11.15
CA TYR A 89 -6.62 -9.15 10.06
C TYR A 89 -6.46 -10.64 10.20
N ARG A 90 -6.52 -11.39 9.09
CA ARG A 90 -6.40 -12.88 8.95
C ARG A 90 -5.54 -13.51 10.07
N GLU A 91 -4.59 -12.69 10.41
CA GLU A 91 -3.67 -12.45 11.49
C GLU A 91 -4.00 -12.40 13.00
N GLY A 92 -5.22 -12.39 13.52
CA GLY A 92 -5.43 -12.29 14.98
C GLY A 92 -5.10 -10.90 15.56
N PHE A 93 -4.68 -9.95 14.72
CA PHE A 93 -4.38 -8.58 15.12
C PHE A 93 -5.50 -7.63 14.69
N LYS A 94 -5.75 -6.62 15.53
CA LYS A 94 -6.77 -5.61 15.28
C LYS A 94 -6.54 -4.91 13.93
N GLU A 95 -7.60 -4.88 13.12
CA GLU A 95 -7.73 -4.00 11.96
C GLU A 95 -8.52 -2.76 12.34
N ILE A 96 -8.19 -1.65 11.70
CA ILE A 96 -9.06 -0.48 11.71
C ILE A 96 -9.65 -0.36 10.32
N VAL A 97 -10.96 -0.51 10.22
CA VAL A 97 -11.69 -0.33 8.98
C VAL A 97 -12.37 1.03 8.99
N LEU A 98 -11.93 1.90 8.09
CA LEU A 98 -12.64 3.13 7.77
C LEU A 98 -13.56 2.86 6.59
N LYS A 99 -14.79 3.36 6.63
CA LYS A 99 -15.75 3.16 5.54
C LYS A 99 -16.63 4.39 5.32
N ASN A 100 -16.94 4.66 4.06
CA ASN A 100 -18.06 5.52 3.64
C ASN A 100 -18.96 4.72 2.67
N GLU A 101 -19.92 5.39 2.04
CA GLU A 101 -20.83 4.75 1.07
C GLU A 101 -20.10 4.17 -0.17
N TRP A 102 -18.94 4.73 -0.52
CA TRP A 102 -18.25 4.49 -1.79
C TRP A 102 -17.06 3.54 -1.67
N MET A 103 -16.29 3.67 -0.59
CA MET A 103 -15.04 2.98 -0.39
C MET A 103 -14.85 2.53 1.05
N SER A 104 -14.06 1.47 1.21
CA SER A 104 -13.55 1.03 2.50
C SER A 104 -12.04 0.93 2.48
N VAL A 105 -11.43 1.23 3.61
CA VAL A 105 -9.99 1.25 3.80
C VAL A 105 -9.66 0.48 5.05
N THR A 106 -8.67 -0.41 4.96
CA THR A 106 -8.18 -1.18 6.10
C THR A 106 -6.79 -0.68 6.49
N ILE A 107 -6.60 -0.41 7.77
CA ILE A 107 -5.33 0.01 8.36
C ILE A 107 -4.85 -1.06 9.34
N TYR A 108 -3.55 -1.35 9.32
CA TYR A 108 -2.89 -2.29 10.22
C TYR A 108 -1.99 -1.53 11.22
N PRO A 109 -2.46 -1.20 12.44
CA PRO A 109 -1.66 -0.48 13.43
C PRO A 109 -0.36 -1.21 13.80
N HIS A 110 -0.42 -2.54 13.86
CA HIS A 110 0.68 -3.44 14.22
C HIS A 110 1.76 -3.59 13.12
N LEU A 111 1.52 -3.09 11.90
CA LEU A 111 2.47 -3.17 10.76
C LEU A 111 2.95 -1.79 10.29
N GLY A 112 3.20 -0.87 11.22
CA GLY A 112 3.64 0.48 10.89
C GLY A 112 2.50 1.44 10.55
N ALA A 113 1.29 1.19 11.10
CA ALA A 113 0.07 1.87 10.70
C ALA A 113 -0.11 1.84 9.17
N ARG A 114 -0.03 0.62 8.62
CA ARG A 114 -0.01 0.38 7.17
C ARG A 114 -1.38 0.54 6.56
N LEU A 115 -1.46 1.19 5.41
CA LEU A 115 -2.68 1.18 4.60
C LEU A 115 -2.79 -0.14 3.84
N GLY A 116 -3.46 -1.11 4.44
CA GLY A 116 -3.48 -2.49 3.98
C GLY A 116 -4.30 -2.75 2.73
N SER A 117 -5.38 -1.98 2.55
CA SER A 117 -6.36 -2.17 1.49
C SER A 117 -7.08 -0.85 1.22
N LEU A 118 -7.44 -0.63 -0.05
CA LEU A 118 -8.36 0.43 -0.46
C LEU A 118 -9.31 -0.18 -1.49
N VAL A 119 -10.55 -0.41 -1.06
CA VAL A 119 -11.58 -1.08 -1.85
C VAL A 119 -12.62 -0.07 -2.33
N TYR A 120 -12.86 -0.04 -3.64
CA TYR A 120 -13.93 0.72 -4.28
C TYR A 120 -14.63 -0.17 -5.31
N LYS A 121 -15.97 -0.24 -5.26
CA LYS A 121 -16.79 -1.13 -6.10
C LYS A 121 -16.27 -2.58 -6.16
N GLY A 122 -15.86 -3.12 -5.00
CA GLY A 122 -15.35 -4.49 -4.87
C GLY A 122 -13.92 -4.72 -5.39
N ARG A 123 -13.23 -3.68 -5.90
CA ARG A 123 -11.84 -3.75 -6.36
C ARG A 123 -10.90 -3.18 -5.30
N ASP A 124 -9.93 -3.98 -4.86
CA ASP A 124 -8.79 -3.51 -4.06
C ASP A 124 -7.67 -2.99 -4.96
N TYR A 125 -7.20 -1.77 -4.71
CA TYR A 125 -6.17 -1.10 -5.50
C TYR A 125 -4.75 -1.33 -4.98
N PHE A 126 -4.57 -1.90 -3.78
CA PHE A 126 -3.25 -2.19 -3.23
C PHE A 126 -2.90 -3.67 -3.32
N ALA A 127 -1.68 -3.97 -3.74
CA ALA A 127 -1.20 -5.35 -3.82
C ALA A 127 -0.84 -5.86 -2.42
N ARG A 128 -1.10 -7.14 -2.18
CA ARG A 128 -0.65 -7.86 -0.98
C ARG A 128 0.57 -8.71 -1.34
N VAL A 129 1.75 -8.13 -1.20
CA VAL A 129 3.00 -8.73 -1.68
C VAL A 129 3.74 -9.41 -0.53
N LEU A 130 4.28 -10.60 -0.78
CA LEU A 130 5.27 -11.26 0.09
C LEU A 130 6.61 -11.21 -0.63
N GLU A 131 7.63 -10.69 0.04
CA GLU A 131 8.99 -10.63 -0.51
C GLU A 131 9.98 -11.30 0.43
N TYR A 132 10.97 -11.95 -0.17
CA TYR A 132 12.13 -12.46 0.53
C TYR A 132 13.18 -11.34 0.64
N CYS A 133 13.64 -11.07 1.85
CA CYS A 133 14.75 -10.16 2.13
C CYS A 133 15.90 -10.93 2.80
N LYS A 134 17.09 -10.32 2.87
CA LYS A 134 18.31 -10.95 3.44
C LYS A 134 18.15 -11.51 4.86
N LYS A 135 17.12 -11.10 5.62
CA LYS A 135 16.82 -11.55 6.99
C LYS A 135 15.50 -12.36 7.12
N GLY A 136 14.94 -12.84 6.01
CA GLY A 136 13.73 -13.66 5.97
C GLY A 136 12.62 -13.07 5.11
N TRP A 137 11.36 -13.47 5.35
CA TRP A 137 10.22 -12.96 4.59
C TRP A 137 9.68 -11.65 5.18
N ALA A 138 9.39 -10.68 4.30
CA ALA A 138 8.69 -9.45 4.61
C ALA A 138 7.37 -9.40 3.82
N ILE A 139 6.25 -9.19 4.52
CA ILE A 139 5.00 -8.78 3.86
C ILE A 139 5.21 -7.35 3.39
N THR A 140 5.30 -7.15 2.08
CA THR A 140 5.36 -5.84 1.44
C THR A 140 4.04 -5.47 0.78
N GLY A 141 2.91 -5.98 1.29
CA GLY A 141 1.58 -5.60 0.85
C GLY A 141 1.03 -4.37 1.57
N GLY A 142 0.18 -3.59 0.90
CA GLY A 142 -0.33 -2.31 1.40
C GLY A 142 0.71 -1.19 1.39
N ILE A 143 0.28 0.06 1.64
CA ILE A 143 1.17 1.22 1.67
C ILE A 143 1.80 1.38 3.05
N PHE A 144 3.13 1.35 3.10
CA PHE A 144 3.91 1.55 4.33
C PHE A 144 4.97 2.62 4.14
N ASP A 145 5.40 3.21 5.26
CA ASP A 145 6.41 4.26 5.27
C ASP A 145 7.80 3.68 5.51
N LEU A 146 8.78 4.29 4.85
CA LEU A 146 10.19 4.05 5.05
C LEU A 146 10.81 5.34 5.62
N ILE A 147 11.52 5.17 6.74
CA ILE A 147 12.39 6.19 7.32
C ILE A 147 13.80 5.64 7.25
N ASP A 148 14.70 6.39 6.60
CA ASP A 148 16.14 6.14 6.41
C ASP A 148 16.55 5.33 5.16
N ASP A 149 15.72 5.27 4.11
CA ASP A 149 15.98 4.62 2.80
C ASP A 149 16.35 3.11 2.82
N ASP A 150 16.47 2.51 4.01
CA ASP A 150 16.67 1.08 4.20
C ASP A 150 15.31 0.35 4.24
N PHE A 151 15.16 -0.69 3.41
CA PHE A 151 14.09 -1.67 3.52
C PHE A 151 14.57 -2.89 4.35
N PRO A 152 13.77 -3.42 5.31
CA PRO A 152 12.38 -3.08 5.58
C PRO A 152 12.14 -1.79 6.37
N GLY A 153 13.19 -1.14 6.88
CA GLY A 153 13.10 0.15 7.55
C GLY A 153 12.62 0.04 9.00
N THR A 154 12.74 1.15 9.73
CA THR A 154 12.49 1.17 11.20
C THR A 154 11.01 0.96 11.56
N LEU A 155 10.08 1.27 10.66
CA LEU A 155 8.63 1.30 10.92
C LEU A 155 7.85 0.09 10.42
N TRP A 156 8.49 -0.81 9.68
CA TRP A 156 7.79 -1.86 8.91
C TRP A 156 6.87 -2.77 9.75
N ASN A 157 7.29 -3.02 11.01
CA ASN A 157 6.54 -3.71 12.06
C ASN A 157 6.41 -2.83 13.32
N GLY A 158 6.38 -1.51 13.14
CA GLY A 158 6.14 -0.59 14.24
C GLY A 158 4.71 -0.76 14.73
N GLU A 159 4.53 -1.04 16.02
CA GLU A 159 3.21 -1.14 16.61
C GLU A 159 2.70 0.24 17.02
N PHE A 160 1.77 0.78 16.25
CA PHE A 160 1.10 2.03 16.55
C PHE A 160 -0.07 1.80 17.50
N LYS A 161 -0.20 2.68 18.48
CA LYS A 161 -1.34 2.73 19.40
C LYS A 161 -2.40 3.67 18.86
N GLU A 162 -3.65 3.26 19.00
CA GLU A 162 -4.79 4.14 18.69
C GLU A 162 -4.87 5.30 19.68
N GLN A 163 -5.26 6.48 19.17
CA GLN A 163 -5.54 7.66 19.96
C GLN A 163 -7.02 8.08 19.81
N LYS A 164 -7.52 8.04 18.58
CA LYS A 164 -8.91 8.38 18.25
C LYS A 164 -9.34 7.59 17.03
N THR A 165 -10.49 6.95 17.09
CA THR A 165 -11.03 6.16 15.98
C THR A 165 -12.52 6.41 15.84
N SER A 166 -13.00 6.57 14.62
CA SER A 166 -14.40 6.64 14.22
C SER A 166 -14.58 5.93 12.88
N VAL A 167 -15.81 5.80 12.40
CA VAL A 167 -16.14 5.12 11.14
C VAL A 167 -15.37 5.70 9.92
N ARG A 168 -14.99 6.99 9.96
CA ARG A 168 -14.32 7.67 8.84
C ARG A 168 -12.95 8.26 9.18
N HIS A 169 -12.52 8.20 10.44
CA HIS A 169 -11.29 8.85 10.87
C HIS A 169 -10.53 8.00 11.88
N CYS A 170 -9.20 7.96 11.77
CA CYS A 170 -8.33 7.28 12.71
C CYS A 170 -7.02 8.05 12.93
N THR A 171 -6.64 8.23 14.19
CA THR A 171 -5.36 8.75 14.64
C THR A 171 -4.56 7.65 15.34
N LEU A 172 -3.36 7.40 14.83
CA LEU A 172 -2.43 6.39 15.31
C LEU A 172 -1.12 7.04 15.75
N ARG A 173 -0.58 6.62 16.90
CA ARG A 173 0.69 7.13 17.45
C ARG A 173 1.69 6.01 17.68
N TYR A 174 2.93 6.26 17.30
CA TYR A 174 4.08 5.42 17.60
C TYR A 174 5.14 6.24 18.32
N ASP A 175 5.66 5.71 19.42
CA ASP A 175 6.74 6.33 20.18
C ASP A 175 7.76 5.27 20.60
N LYS A 176 8.87 5.17 19.86
CA LYS A 176 10.03 4.32 20.21
C LYS A 176 11.30 4.84 19.54
N LYS A 177 12.46 4.47 20.09
CA LYS A 177 13.81 4.68 19.49
C LYS A 177 14.14 6.15 19.16
N GLY A 178 13.64 7.08 19.98
CA GLY A 178 13.90 8.52 19.79
C GLY A 178 13.09 9.16 18.67
N LEU A 179 12.01 8.51 18.22
CA LEU A 179 11.07 9.05 17.24
C LEU A 179 9.65 8.98 17.81
N GLU A 180 8.89 10.03 17.57
CA GLU A 180 7.44 10.03 17.71
C GLU A 180 6.84 10.21 16.33
N ILE A 181 5.83 9.39 16.00
CA ILE A 181 5.11 9.45 14.73
C ILE A 181 3.63 9.45 15.02
N VAL A 182 2.92 10.41 14.41
CA VAL A 182 1.47 10.48 14.45
C VAL A 182 0.95 10.39 13.02
N LYS A 183 0.04 9.45 12.78
CA LYS A 183 -0.67 9.32 11.49
C LYS A 183 -2.15 9.59 11.68
N ASN A 184 -2.70 10.43 10.82
CA ASN A 184 -4.12 10.70 10.72
C ASN A 184 -4.63 10.22 9.37
N PHE A 185 -5.66 9.38 9.40
CA PHE A 185 -6.37 8.90 8.23
C PHE A 185 -7.80 9.42 8.27
N SER A 186 -8.29 9.98 7.17
CA SER A 186 -9.64 10.53 7.06
C SER A 186 -10.27 10.17 5.73
N LEU A 187 -11.41 9.49 5.75
CA LEU A 187 -12.26 9.28 4.59
C LEU A 187 -13.21 10.46 4.38
N HIS A 188 -13.24 10.97 3.16
CA HIS A 188 -14.19 11.99 2.77
C HIS A 188 -15.63 11.47 2.86
N ARG A 189 -16.60 12.30 3.27
CA ARG A 189 -18.00 11.85 3.43
C ARG A 189 -18.63 11.39 2.12
N ALA A 190 -18.49 12.23 1.10
CA ALA A 190 -19.28 12.15 -0.12
C ALA A 190 -18.50 11.64 -1.34
N LEU A 191 -17.22 11.29 -1.17
CA LEU A 191 -16.33 10.95 -2.28
C LEU A 191 -15.47 9.75 -1.93
N PRO A 192 -15.11 8.88 -2.89
CA PRO A 192 -14.09 7.84 -2.72
C PRO A 192 -12.67 8.45 -2.65
N LEU A 193 -12.41 9.17 -1.57
CA LEU A 193 -11.16 9.85 -1.27
C LEU A 193 -10.73 9.59 0.19
N LEU A 194 -9.46 9.26 0.36
CA LEU A 194 -8.77 9.13 1.65
C LEU A 194 -7.65 10.17 1.75
N THR A 195 -7.59 10.89 2.85
CA THR A 195 -6.46 11.74 3.23
C THR A 195 -5.62 11.05 4.30
N GLU A 196 -4.30 11.10 4.15
CA GLU A 196 -3.33 10.65 5.15
C GLU A 196 -2.37 11.80 5.49
N ILE A 197 -2.22 12.10 6.78
CA ILE A 197 -1.23 13.05 7.29
C ILE A 197 -0.32 12.33 8.27
N THR A 198 0.97 12.30 7.97
CA THR A 198 2.01 11.72 8.81
C THR A 198 2.91 12.82 9.37
N ARG A 199 2.99 12.93 10.69
CA ARG A 199 3.91 13.81 11.41
C ARG A 199 4.98 12.99 12.10
N ILE A 200 6.24 13.32 11.88
CA ILE A 200 7.42 12.67 12.45
C ILE A 200 8.17 13.69 13.28
N THR A 201 8.29 13.46 14.58
CA THR A 201 9.03 14.30 15.52
C THR A 201 10.25 13.54 16.03
N VAL A 202 11.44 14.16 15.99
CA VAL A 202 12.68 13.52 16.46
C VAL A 202 13.01 13.94 17.89
N LYS A 203 13.34 12.98 18.76
CA LYS A 203 13.76 13.25 20.16
C LYS A 203 15.26 13.53 20.29
N ARG A 204 16.00 13.35 19.20
CA ARG A 204 17.42 13.66 19.05
C ARG A 204 17.68 14.11 17.62
N LYS A 205 18.76 14.86 17.40
CA LYS A 205 19.20 15.27 16.06
C LYS A 205 19.30 14.04 15.14
N LYS A 206 18.66 14.09 13.97
CA LYS A 206 18.64 12.97 13.03
C LYS A 206 18.36 13.45 11.60
N ASP A 207 19.10 12.89 10.64
CA ASP A 207 18.75 12.96 9.22
C ASP A 207 17.68 11.93 8.90
N ILE A 208 16.56 12.38 8.33
CA ILE A 208 15.50 11.50 7.88
C ILE A 208 15.40 11.54 6.36
N VAL A 209 15.20 10.37 5.76
CA VAL A 209 14.68 10.24 4.40
C VAL A 209 13.32 9.57 4.52
N TYR A 210 12.27 10.29 4.13
CA TYR A 210 10.90 9.77 4.17
C TYR A 210 10.44 9.37 2.76
N SER A 211 9.98 8.14 2.62
CA SER A 211 9.31 7.67 1.41
C SER A 211 8.16 6.75 1.77
N LYS A 212 7.19 6.64 0.87
CA LYS A 212 6.14 5.61 0.95
C LYS A 212 6.49 4.50 -0.02
N CYS A 213 6.28 3.25 0.36
CA CYS A 213 6.27 2.13 -0.57
C CYS A 213 4.81 1.82 -0.91
N MET A 214 4.44 1.95 -2.19
CA MET A 214 3.09 1.74 -2.69
C MET A 214 3.05 0.59 -3.70
N PRO A 215 2.91 -0.66 -3.24
CA PRO A 215 2.61 -1.80 -4.09
C PRO A 215 1.18 -1.69 -4.60
N VAL A 216 1.01 -1.46 -5.90
CA VAL A 216 -0.30 -1.36 -6.53
C VAL A 216 -0.75 -2.71 -7.09
N ASN A 217 -2.06 -2.98 -6.97
CA ASN A 217 -2.66 -4.21 -7.44
C ASN A 217 -2.83 -4.18 -8.96
N ILE A 218 -2.00 -4.94 -9.67
CA ILE A 218 -2.07 -5.05 -11.12
C ILE A 218 -2.80 -6.34 -11.49
N LYS A 219 -4.03 -6.17 -11.95
CA LYS A 219 -4.84 -7.26 -12.53
C LYS A 219 -4.85 -7.22 -14.06
N ASN A 220 -4.44 -6.10 -14.67
CA ASN A 220 -4.46 -5.90 -16.11
C ASN A 220 -3.03 -5.63 -16.62
N PRO A 221 -2.50 -6.40 -17.59
CA PRO A 221 -1.19 -6.11 -18.19
C PRO A 221 -1.13 -4.77 -18.94
N LYS A 222 -2.25 -4.10 -19.19
CA LYS A 222 -2.32 -2.74 -19.74
C LYS A 222 -2.39 -1.64 -18.67
N THR A 223 -2.28 -1.98 -17.38
CA THR A 223 -2.21 -0.96 -16.31
C THR A 223 -1.04 -0.02 -16.58
N THR A 224 -1.30 1.28 -16.56
CA THR A 224 -0.34 2.33 -16.91
C THR A 224 -0.14 3.26 -15.72
N LEU A 225 1.12 3.56 -15.41
CA LEU A 225 1.50 4.66 -14.54
C LEU A 225 1.66 5.93 -15.37
N PHE A 226 0.98 7.00 -14.96
CA PHE A 226 1.08 8.33 -15.54
C PHE A 226 1.69 9.29 -14.51
N VAL A 227 2.73 10.02 -14.91
CA VAL A 227 3.49 10.96 -14.08
C VAL A 227 3.66 12.27 -14.81
N PRO A 228 2.86 13.31 -14.50
CA PRO A 228 3.07 14.65 -15.03
C PRO A 228 4.37 15.26 -14.46
N THR A 229 5.35 15.51 -15.32
CA THR A 229 6.60 16.20 -14.95
C THR A 229 6.58 17.65 -15.43
N GLU A 230 7.57 18.45 -15.05
CA GLU A 230 7.72 19.82 -15.53
C GLU A 230 7.84 19.87 -17.06
N GLU A 231 8.53 18.89 -17.65
CA GLU A 231 8.79 18.82 -19.08
C GLU A 231 7.63 18.20 -19.87
N LYS A 232 7.07 17.08 -19.40
CA LYS A 232 6.09 16.30 -20.17
C LYS A 232 5.33 15.29 -19.32
N LEU A 233 4.25 14.75 -19.90
CA LEU A 233 3.57 13.60 -19.33
C LEU A 233 4.37 12.32 -19.59
N GLU A 234 5.09 11.85 -18.58
CA GLU A 234 5.69 10.52 -18.61
C GLU A 234 4.63 9.45 -18.36
N HIS A 235 4.71 8.35 -19.09
CA HIS A 235 3.87 7.18 -18.83
C HIS A 235 4.66 5.88 -19.00
N ARG A 236 4.28 4.87 -18.22
CA ARG A 236 4.86 3.53 -18.26
C ARG A 236 3.74 2.51 -18.16
N ILE A 237 3.58 1.72 -19.23
CA ILE A 237 2.72 0.55 -19.21
C ILE A 237 3.42 -0.53 -18.41
N TYR A 238 2.71 -1.16 -17.49
CA TYR A 238 3.22 -2.30 -16.76
C TYR A 238 3.55 -3.42 -17.73
N GLN A 239 4.83 -3.75 -17.86
CA GLN A 239 5.26 -4.92 -18.61
C GLN A 239 5.77 -5.96 -17.63
N LYS A 240 5.17 -7.15 -17.65
CA LYS A 240 5.69 -8.32 -16.94
C LYS A 240 6.87 -8.87 -17.75
N THR A 241 8.00 -8.17 -17.75
CA THR A 241 9.18 -8.58 -18.54
C THR A 241 9.82 -9.84 -17.98
N LEU A 242 10.22 -10.74 -18.91
CA LEU A 242 10.93 -12.00 -18.67
C LEU A 242 12.37 -11.80 -18.16
N THR A 243 12.94 -10.61 -18.38
CA THR A 243 14.22 -10.18 -17.81
C THR A 243 13.96 -9.39 -16.53
N PHE A 244 13.80 -10.13 -15.43
CA PHE A 244 13.77 -9.57 -14.09
C PHE A 244 15.10 -8.84 -13.85
N ASN A 245 15.14 -7.53 -14.11
CA ASN A 245 16.21 -6.67 -13.62
C ASN A 245 15.66 -5.82 -12.47
N PRO A 246 15.62 -6.37 -11.24
CA PRO A 246 15.17 -5.64 -10.05
C PRO A 246 16.08 -4.44 -9.72
N TRP A 247 17.18 -4.28 -10.46
CA TRP A 247 18.21 -3.28 -10.25
C TRP A 247 18.03 -1.99 -11.07
N HIS A 248 17.07 -1.90 -12.00
CA HIS A 248 16.81 -0.67 -12.76
C HIS A 248 15.48 -0.02 -12.33
N PRO A 249 15.49 0.78 -11.25
CA PRO A 249 14.37 1.69 -10.98
C PRO A 249 14.19 2.70 -12.11
N PHE A 250 12.94 3.12 -12.29
CA PHE A 250 12.62 4.33 -13.04
C PHE A 250 12.42 5.46 -12.03
N ASP A 251 13.29 6.45 -12.06
CA ASP A 251 13.17 7.63 -11.22
C ASP A 251 12.62 8.79 -12.08
N PHE A 252 11.51 9.37 -11.64
CA PHE A 252 10.85 10.52 -12.25
C PHE A 252 11.11 11.75 -11.37
N TYR A 253 11.75 12.76 -11.95
CA TYR A 253 12.09 14.03 -11.31
C TYR A 253 11.20 15.16 -11.84
N GLY A 254 11.26 16.33 -11.21
CA GLY A 254 10.49 17.51 -11.62
C GLY A 254 8.99 17.25 -11.59
N LEU A 255 8.46 16.75 -10.46
CA LEU A 255 7.05 16.36 -10.34
C LEU A 255 6.14 17.59 -10.25
N LYS A 256 5.69 18.09 -11.41
CA LYS A 256 4.88 19.32 -11.53
C LYS A 256 3.66 19.37 -10.60
N LEU A 257 2.97 18.24 -10.45
CA LEU A 257 1.76 18.14 -9.63
C LEU A 257 1.99 17.45 -8.27
N GLY A 258 3.21 16.96 -7.97
CA GLY A 258 3.45 16.09 -6.81
C GLY A 258 2.58 14.82 -6.79
N SER A 259 2.03 14.44 -7.94
CA SER A 259 0.94 13.48 -8.08
C SER A 259 1.21 12.50 -9.22
N PHE A 260 0.61 11.31 -9.13
CA PHE A 260 0.64 10.31 -10.20
C PHE A 260 -0.66 9.51 -10.23
N LEU A 261 -0.96 8.93 -11.38
CA LEU A 261 -2.12 8.05 -11.56
C LEU A 261 -1.68 6.67 -12.04
N VAL A 262 -2.21 5.63 -11.40
CA VAL A 262 -2.15 4.26 -11.90
C VAL A 262 -3.53 3.89 -12.42
N GLY A 263 -3.67 3.66 -13.72
CA GLY A 263 -4.96 3.46 -14.36
C GLY A 263 -5.00 2.29 -15.33
N ASP A 264 -6.18 1.71 -15.49
CA ASP A 264 -6.52 0.78 -16.56
C ASP A 264 -7.97 1.01 -17.05
N ASN A 265 -8.46 0.13 -17.92
CA ASN A 265 -9.83 0.20 -18.45
C ASN A 265 -10.94 0.01 -17.39
N LYS A 266 -10.60 -0.28 -16.13
CA LYS A 266 -11.53 -0.42 -15.01
C LYS A 266 -11.37 0.71 -13.99
N GLY A 267 -10.72 1.82 -14.38
CA GLY A 267 -10.56 3.00 -13.55
C GLY A 267 -9.13 3.25 -13.08
N GLY A 268 -8.98 4.22 -12.17
CA GLY A 268 -7.68 4.73 -11.73
C GLY A 268 -7.56 4.89 -10.22
N LEU A 269 -6.32 4.76 -9.74
CA LEU A 269 -5.86 5.18 -8.42
C LEU A 269 -4.97 6.41 -8.58
N LEU A 270 -5.39 7.52 -8.02
CA LEU A 270 -4.61 8.74 -7.90
C LEU A 270 -3.92 8.78 -6.53
N TYR A 271 -2.63 9.08 -6.54
CA TYR A 271 -1.91 9.61 -5.39
C TYR A 271 -1.56 11.07 -5.64
N ALA A 272 -1.81 11.92 -4.65
CA ALA A 272 -1.42 13.32 -4.70
C ALA A 272 -0.78 13.75 -3.39
N ALA A 273 0.35 14.45 -3.47
CA ALA A 273 0.96 15.18 -2.38
C ALA A 273 1.36 16.57 -2.88
N ALA A 274 1.68 17.48 -1.97
CA ALA A 274 2.17 18.79 -2.39
C ALA A 274 3.51 18.62 -3.15
N PRO A 275 3.71 19.28 -4.32
CA PRO A 275 4.89 19.09 -5.17
C PRO A 275 6.21 19.25 -4.42
N GLU A 276 6.31 20.27 -3.57
CA GLU A 276 7.49 20.57 -2.76
C GLU A 276 7.77 19.52 -1.66
N LYS A 277 6.81 18.63 -1.40
CA LYS A 277 6.94 17.52 -0.45
C LYS A 277 7.32 16.21 -1.13
N THR A 278 7.45 16.17 -2.45
CA THR A 278 7.85 14.96 -3.19
C THR A 278 8.99 15.29 -4.15
N LYS A 279 10.22 14.99 -3.75
CA LYS A 279 11.44 15.28 -4.52
C LYS A 279 11.48 14.49 -5.83
N PHE A 280 11.14 13.20 -5.77
CA PHE A 280 11.06 12.34 -6.95
C PHE A 280 10.13 11.16 -6.68
N LEU A 281 9.72 10.50 -7.76
CA LEU A 281 8.96 9.26 -7.71
C LEU A 281 9.82 8.14 -8.28
N ARG A 282 9.94 7.04 -7.56
CA ARG A 282 10.64 5.86 -8.03
C ARG A 282 9.66 4.73 -8.31
N ALA A 283 9.72 4.12 -9.48
CA ALA A 283 8.92 2.95 -9.80
C ALA A 283 9.82 1.73 -10.03
N ARG A 284 9.42 0.58 -9.48
CA ARG A 284 10.12 -0.70 -9.62
C ARG A 284 9.14 -1.83 -9.88
N TYR A 285 9.56 -2.77 -10.71
CA TYR A 285 8.86 -4.04 -10.89
C TYR A 285 9.29 -5.02 -9.80
N SER A 286 8.34 -5.70 -9.17
CA SER A 286 8.62 -6.87 -8.33
C SER A 286 7.88 -8.10 -8.86
N LEU A 287 8.28 -9.29 -8.40
CA LEU A 287 7.73 -10.58 -8.86
C LEU A 287 6.20 -10.64 -8.80
N ALA A 288 5.56 -9.88 -7.90
CA ALA A 288 4.12 -9.93 -7.66
C ALA A 288 3.41 -8.57 -7.71
N SER A 289 4.11 -7.47 -8.02
CA SER A 289 3.48 -6.14 -8.05
C SER A 289 4.30 -5.10 -8.81
N TYR A 290 3.67 -3.95 -9.05
CA TYR A 290 4.37 -2.72 -9.39
C TYR A 290 4.46 -1.86 -8.14
N LYS A 291 5.67 -1.41 -7.79
CA LYS A 291 5.93 -0.64 -6.58
C LYS A 291 6.29 0.78 -6.93
N ILE A 292 5.58 1.72 -6.34
CA ILE A 292 5.78 3.14 -6.55
C ILE A 292 6.23 3.76 -5.22
N TYR A 293 7.22 4.62 -5.29
CA TYR A 293 7.87 5.23 -4.15
C TYR A 293 7.91 6.76 -4.32
N PRO A 294 6.89 7.50 -3.85
CA PRO A 294 7.04 8.94 -3.69
C PRO A 294 8.04 9.21 -2.54
N VAL A 295 9.11 9.95 -2.85
CA VAL A 295 10.21 10.24 -1.91
C VAL A 295 10.22 11.73 -1.59
N ALA A 296 10.10 12.09 -0.31
CA ALA A 296 10.05 13.49 0.13
C ALA A 296 11.41 14.20 0.15
N GLY A 297 12.51 13.43 0.06
CA GLY A 297 13.88 13.94 0.15
C GLY A 297 14.47 13.81 1.57
N ARG A 298 15.76 14.13 1.69
CA ARG A 298 16.50 14.10 2.96
C ARG A 298 16.25 15.40 3.72
N LYS A 299 15.94 15.31 5.01
CA LYS A 299 15.81 16.44 5.91
C LYS A 299 16.53 16.18 7.22
N GLU A 300 17.40 17.10 7.61
CA GLU A 300 18.00 17.12 8.95
C GLU A 300 16.98 17.72 9.93
N LEU A 301 16.70 17.04 11.04
CA LEU A 301 15.81 17.52 12.09
C LEU A 301 16.56 17.61 13.42
N LYS A 302 16.40 18.73 14.13
CA LYS A 302 16.88 18.93 15.50
C LYS A 302 15.92 18.32 16.52
N LYS A 303 16.38 18.12 17.75
CA LYS A 303 15.54 17.63 18.86
C LYS A 303 14.27 18.49 19.00
N GLY A 304 13.11 17.85 18.96
CA GLY A 304 11.80 18.50 19.08
C GLY A 304 11.22 18.99 17.76
N GLU A 305 12.01 19.05 16.68
CA GLU A 305 11.49 19.42 15.37
C GLU A 305 10.67 18.29 14.75
N SER A 306 9.71 18.69 13.91
CA SER A 306 8.85 17.76 13.20
C SER A 306 8.84 17.97 11.70
N PHE A 307 8.78 16.86 10.97
CA PHE A 307 8.48 16.81 9.55
C PHE A 307 7.03 16.32 9.36
N THR A 308 6.29 16.96 8.45
CA THR A 308 4.91 16.58 8.14
C THR A 308 4.78 16.31 6.65
N HIS A 309 4.18 15.17 6.32
CA HIS A 309 3.83 14.75 4.97
C HIS A 309 2.33 14.49 4.88
N GLY A 310 1.65 15.21 4.00
CA GLY A 310 0.22 15.02 3.71
C GLY A 310 0.05 14.49 2.29
N CYS A 311 -0.83 13.50 2.13
CA CYS A 311 -1.19 12.96 0.82
C CYS A 311 -2.65 12.54 0.74
N ILE A 312 -3.13 12.40 -0.49
CA ILE A 312 -4.47 11.95 -0.84
C ILE A 312 -4.36 10.70 -1.70
N TYR A 313 -5.26 9.75 -1.44
CA TYR A 313 -5.54 8.61 -2.30
C TYR A 313 -6.99 8.71 -2.78
N ALA A 314 -7.19 8.74 -4.10
CA ALA A 314 -8.52 8.79 -4.68
C ALA A 314 -8.69 7.71 -5.75
N VAL A 315 -9.90 7.20 -5.88
CA VAL A 315 -10.25 6.19 -6.88
C VAL A 315 -11.48 6.61 -7.68
N GLY A 316 -11.51 6.19 -8.94
CA GLY A 316 -12.60 6.52 -9.86
C GLY A 316 -12.64 5.56 -11.04
N ASP A 317 -13.72 5.66 -11.81
CA ASP A 317 -14.07 4.78 -12.92
C ASP A 317 -13.46 5.24 -14.24
N GLU A 318 -13.33 6.56 -14.43
CA GLU A 318 -12.77 7.19 -15.64
C GLU A 318 -11.65 8.15 -15.24
N TYR A 319 -10.66 8.32 -16.11
CA TYR A 319 -9.61 9.30 -15.88
C TYR A 319 -9.13 9.94 -17.18
N ARG A 320 -8.63 11.17 -17.05
CA ARG A 320 -7.90 11.89 -18.08
C ARG A 320 -6.63 12.42 -17.46
N VAL A 321 -5.51 12.22 -18.15
CA VAL A 321 -4.21 12.74 -17.70
C VAL A 321 -3.60 13.60 -18.79
N THR A 322 -3.15 14.77 -18.39
CA THR A 322 -2.34 15.69 -19.22
C THR A 322 -1.08 16.04 -18.43
N ASN A 323 -0.20 16.83 -19.03
CA ASN A 323 0.95 17.35 -18.28
C ASN A 323 0.55 18.36 -17.18
N GLU A 324 -0.62 18.99 -17.31
CA GLU A 324 -1.08 20.07 -16.44
C GLU A 324 -2.10 19.62 -15.38
N SER A 325 -2.69 18.43 -15.57
CA SER A 325 -3.80 17.98 -14.77
C SER A 325 -3.91 16.46 -14.77
N ILE A 326 -4.28 15.93 -13.61
CA ILE A 326 -4.94 14.62 -13.54
C ILE A 326 -6.43 14.89 -13.34
N THR A 327 -7.30 14.05 -13.87
CA THR A 327 -8.72 14.10 -13.61
C THR A 327 -9.20 12.68 -13.42
N LEU A 328 -9.93 12.43 -12.34
CA LEU A 328 -10.43 11.13 -11.97
C LEU A 328 -11.90 11.28 -11.62
N ARG A 329 -12.76 10.64 -12.42
CA ARG A 329 -14.21 10.70 -12.27
C ARG A 329 -14.70 9.40 -11.66
N ALA A 330 -15.44 9.53 -10.55
CA ALA A 330 -16.25 8.45 -10.02
C ALA A 330 -17.68 8.61 -10.51
N ASN A 331 -18.26 7.54 -11.06
CA ASN A 331 -19.66 7.47 -11.43
C ASN A 331 -20.45 7.11 -10.17
N ILE A 332 -20.83 8.15 -9.43
CA ILE A 332 -21.67 8.13 -8.24
C ILE A 332 -22.94 8.95 -8.53
N PRO A 333 -24.13 8.54 -8.03
CA PRO A 333 -25.38 9.25 -8.30
C PRO A 333 -25.25 10.76 -8.02
N HIS A 334 -25.51 11.56 -9.06
CA HIS A 334 -25.54 13.03 -9.01
C HIS A 334 -24.24 13.75 -8.61
N LYS A 335 -23.06 13.09 -8.63
CA LYS A 335 -21.76 13.74 -8.32
C LYS A 335 -20.64 13.17 -9.20
N SER A 336 -19.77 14.03 -9.74
CA SER A 336 -18.50 13.62 -10.36
C SER A 336 -17.36 14.14 -9.50
N ILE A 337 -16.35 13.30 -9.26
CA ILE A 337 -15.09 13.79 -8.70
C ILE A 337 -14.26 14.41 -9.82
N PHE A 338 -13.66 15.56 -9.56
CA PHE A 338 -12.60 16.14 -10.36
C PHE A 338 -11.40 16.34 -9.42
N LEU A 339 -10.20 15.91 -9.80
CA LEU A 339 -9.04 15.95 -8.90
C LEU A 339 -7.78 16.46 -9.61
N VAL A 340 -7.60 17.78 -9.48
CA VAL A 340 -6.38 18.62 -9.48
C VAL A 340 -5.77 19.07 -10.82
N ARG A 341 -5.86 20.40 -10.99
CA ARG A 341 -4.98 21.32 -11.75
C ARG A 341 -4.05 22.00 -10.73
N GLY A 342 -2.75 22.06 -11.00
CA GLY A 342 -1.69 22.25 -10.00
C GLY A 342 -1.58 23.62 -9.30
N THR A 343 -1.39 23.59 -7.97
CA THR A 343 -0.35 24.24 -7.13
C THR A 343 -0.81 24.16 -5.65
N ALA A 344 0.06 23.78 -4.70
CA ALA A 344 -0.28 23.62 -3.27
C ALA A 344 0.79 24.28 -2.37
N LYS A 345 0.37 24.83 -1.22
CA LYS A 345 1.25 25.23 -0.08
C LYS A 345 0.65 24.64 1.22
N PHE A 346 1.41 24.57 2.32
CA PHE A 346 1.02 23.87 3.56
C PHE A 346 1.42 24.67 4.82
N ASP A 347 0.51 24.91 5.77
CA ASP A 347 0.72 25.83 6.92
C ASP A 347 1.05 25.14 8.27
N GLY A 348 0.94 23.81 8.36
CA GLY A 348 1.45 23.03 9.48
C GLY A 348 0.60 22.97 10.76
N ARG A 349 -0.69 23.36 10.75
CA ARG A 349 -1.49 23.46 12.01
C ARG A 349 -2.68 22.51 12.21
N GLY A 350 -2.90 21.52 11.37
CA GLY A 350 -3.39 20.20 11.82
C GLY A 350 -4.84 20.05 12.33
N GLN A 351 -5.85 20.71 11.74
CA GLN A 351 -7.26 20.24 11.70
C GLN A 351 -7.97 20.70 10.41
N TRP A 352 -8.94 19.94 9.91
CA TRP A 352 -9.76 20.28 8.72
C TRP A 352 -11.18 20.66 9.18
N ASN A 353 -11.67 21.84 8.79
CA ASN A 353 -13.09 22.20 8.89
C ASN A 353 -13.78 21.97 7.56
N ASP A 354 -14.97 21.35 7.58
CA ASP A 354 -15.82 21.06 6.40
C ASP A 354 -16.37 22.34 5.72
N ALA A 355 -16.04 23.55 6.19
CA ALA A 355 -16.68 24.81 5.84
C ALA A 355 -15.89 25.76 4.90
N ASP A 356 -14.59 25.52 4.64
CA ASP A 356 -13.73 26.50 3.93
C ASP A 356 -13.63 26.30 2.40
N ILE A 357 -14.62 25.65 1.79
CA ILE A 357 -14.70 25.51 0.32
C ILE A 357 -15.47 26.73 -0.25
N GLN A 358 -14.82 27.89 -0.36
CA GLN A 358 -15.37 29.02 -1.12
C GLN A 358 -14.96 28.96 -2.62
N LEU A 359 -15.98 28.93 -3.47
CA LEU A 359 -15.93 28.74 -4.91
C LEU A 359 -15.74 30.08 -5.64
N LYS A 360 -14.86 30.17 -6.64
CA LYS A 360 -15.02 31.12 -7.75
C LYS A 360 -15.27 30.37 -9.06
N PRO A 361 -16.16 30.88 -9.93
CA PRO A 361 -16.68 30.13 -11.05
C PRO A 361 -15.70 30.17 -12.23
N LEU A 362 -15.43 29.00 -12.81
CA LEU A 362 -15.08 28.88 -14.22
C LEU A 362 -16.30 28.24 -14.88
N GLU A 363 -16.97 29.05 -15.69
CA GLU A 363 -18.17 28.74 -16.46
C GLU A 363 -17.98 27.47 -17.27
N ILE A 364 -18.57 26.38 -16.79
CA ILE A 364 -19.19 25.31 -17.57
C ILE A 364 -20.32 24.81 -16.66
N GLU A 365 -21.56 24.98 -17.12
CA GLU A 365 -22.81 24.74 -16.42
C GLU A 365 -22.89 23.35 -15.73
N GLU A 366 -23.42 23.36 -14.49
CA GLU A 366 -24.11 22.28 -13.72
C GLU A 366 -23.51 20.85 -13.69
N VAL A 367 -23.24 20.14 -12.58
CA VAL A 367 -23.54 20.20 -11.14
C VAL A 367 -22.38 19.49 -10.39
N GLY A 368 -21.95 20.00 -9.23
CA GLY A 368 -21.14 19.26 -8.24
C GLY A 368 -19.64 19.12 -8.54
N LYS A 369 -18.90 20.23 -8.64
CA LYS A 369 -17.43 20.23 -8.81
C LYS A 369 -16.74 20.37 -7.44
N LEU A 370 -15.92 19.40 -7.04
CA LEU A 370 -14.93 19.59 -5.99
C LEU A 370 -13.61 20.04 -6.65
N TRP A 371 -13.09 21.20 -6.27
CA TRP A 371 -11.71 21.57 -6.51
C TRP A 371 -10.92 21.15 -5.27
N VAL A 372 -9.96 20.23 -5.41
CA VAL A 372 -8.95 20.06 -4.34
C VAL A 372 -7.90 21.15 -4.54
N CYS A 373 -8.26 22.35 -4.10
CA CYS A 373 -7.30 23.36 -3.68
C CYS A 373 -6.94 23.05 -2.22
N LEU A 374 -5.67 22.73 -1.97
CA LEU A 374 -5.13 22.69 -0.61
C LEU A 374 -4.63 24.11 -0.30
N ASN A 375 -5.46 24.95 0.35
CA ASN A 375 -5.18 26.19 1.12
C ASN A 375 -6.55 26.82 1.52
N GLN A 376 -6.75 27.49 2.65
CA GLN A 376 -5.84 28.30 3.48
C GLN A 376 -5.60 27.73 4.88
#